data_AF-A0A9N9NY61-F1
#
_entry.id   AF-A0A9N9NY61-F1
#
_cell.length_a   1.000
_cell.length_b   1.000
_cell.length_c   1.000
_cell.angle_alpha   90.00
_cell.angle_beta   90.00
_cell.angle_gamma   90.00
#
_symmetry.space_group_name_H-M   'P 1'
#
loop_
_entity.id
_entity.type
_entity.pdbx_description
1 polymer ?
#
loop_
_entity_poly.entity_id
_entity_poly.type
_entity_poly.pdbx_seq_one_letter_code
_entity_poly.pdbx_strand_id
1 'polypeptide(L)'
;STRVFSIFTPRTSVQWHEIDSVLIGQHLTPEVEKTGRSKIAAFDLDDTLITINGSHKYPKDENDWKWWSKIVPKKIKQIYEEGYKVVIISNQGSFESSKKTSEKKRKDFMNKINHMANNLNIPFEVYVATARDKYRKPMIGIWNYIIEHGNDGVDI
;
A
#
# COMPACT_ATOMS: atom_id res chain seq x y z
N SER A 1 -28.93 -5.15 -32.69
CA SER A 1 -27.74 -4.41 -32.23
C SER A 1 -27.36 -4.96 -30.86
N THR A 2 -26.39 -5.86 -30.83
CA THR A 2 -25.99 -6.58 -29.62
C THR A 2 -25.05 -5.69 -28.81
N ARG A 3 -25.48 -5.26 -27.62
CA ARG A 3 -24.59 -4.56 -26.68
C ARG A 3 -23.51 -5.53 -26.24
N VAL A 4 -22.29 -5.31 -26.72
CA VAL A 4 -21.09 -5.92 -26.16
C VAL A 4 -20.91 -5.30 -24.78
N PHE A 5 -21.26 -6.05 -23.73
CA PHE A 5 -20.79 -5.71 -22.40
C PHE A 5 -19.29 -5.92 -22.42
N SER A 6 -18.54 -4.82 -22.38
CA SER A 6 -17.12 -4.86 -22.03
C SER A 6 -17.02 -5.66 -20.72
N ILE A 7 -16.42 -6.84 -20.79
CA ILE A 7 -16.08 -7.61 -19.61
C ILE A 7 -14.96 -6.80 -18.98
N PHE A 8 -15.33 -5.86 -18.10
CA PHE A 8 -14.37 -5.17 -17.25
C PHE A 8 -13.65 -6.26 -16.47
N THR A 9 -12.43 -6.57 -16.92
CA THR A 9 -11.53 -7.43 -16.16
C THR A 9 -11.26 -6.64 -14.88
N PRO A 10 -11.67 -7.16 -13.71
CA PRO A 10 -11.50 -6.39 -12.49
C PRO A 10 -10.01 -6.14 -12.29
N ARG A 11 -9.62 -4.87 -12.06
CA ARG A 11 -8.25 -4.50 -11.67
C ARG A 11 -8.00 -5.01 -10.24
N THR A 12 -7.91 -6.31 -10.05
CA THR A 12 -7.76 -6.92 -8.72
C THR A 12 -6.32 -6.90 -8.20
N SER A 13 -5.35 -6.61 -9.06
CA SER A 13 -3.94 -6.55 -8.70
C SER A 13 -3.48 -5.13 -8.39
N VAL A 14 -2.57 -5.01 -7.43
CA VAL A 14 -1.90 -3.75 -7.07
C VAL A 14 -1.03 -3.31 -8.25
N GLN A 15 -1.24 -2.09 -8.73
CA GLN A 15 -0.42 -1.47 -9.78
C GLN A 15 0.78 -0.77 -9.14
N TRP A 16 1.98 -1.02 -9.66
CA TRP A 16 3.23 -0.52 -9.08
C TRP A 16 3.91 0.48 -10.00
N HIS A 17 4.44 1.55 -9.44
CA HIS A 17 5.33 2.50 -10.11
C HIS A 17 6.34 3.08 -9.11
N GLU A 18 7.38 3.72 -9.63
CA GLU A 18 8.45 4.31 -8.82
C GLU A 18 8.65 5.77 -9.16
N ILE A 19 8.94 6.55 -8.13
CA ILE A 19 9.39 7.94 -8.22
C ILE A 19 10.60 8.09 -7.31
N ASP A 20 11.70 8.65 -7.80
CA ASP A 20 12.96 8.75 -7.03
C ASP A 20 13.31 7.46 -6.27
N SER A 21 13.20 7.48 -4.93
CA SER A 21 13.44 6.34 -4.04
C SER A 21 12.17 5.79 -3.38
N VAL A 22 10.99 6.10 -3.92
CA VAL A 22 9.69 5.67 -3.41
C VAL A 22 9.05 4.68 -4.39
N LEU A 23 8.76 3.48 -3.90
CA LEU A 23 7.93 2.50 -4.58
C LEU A 23 6.47 2.70 -4.16
N ILE A 24 5.58 2.91 -5.14
CA ILE A 24 4.17 3.20 -4.91
C ILE A 24 3.32 2.06 -5.46
N GLY A 25 2.45 1.52 -4.62
CA GLY A 25 1.45 0.53 -5.01
C GLY A 25 0.06 1.11 -4.88
N GLN A 26 -0.75 1.03 -5.94
CA GLN A 26 -2.15 1.46 -5.93
C GLN A 26 -3.06 0.25 -6.16
N HIS A 27 -3.96 0.02 -5.22
CA HIS A 27 -5.04 -0.95 -5.38
C HIS A 27 -6.36 -0.19 -5.54
N LEU A 28 -7.07 -0.49 -6.62
CA LEU A 28 -8.41 0.01 -6.90
C LEU A 28 -9.38 -1.17 -6.93
N THR A 29 -10.63 -0.96 -6.55
CA THR A 29 -11.71 -1.90 -6.81
C THR A 29 -12.37 -1.56 -8.15
N PRO A 30 -13.10 -2.49 -8.80
CA PRO A 30 -13.71 -2.23 -10.12
C PRO A 30 -14.65 -1.02 -10.18
N GLU A 31 -15.22 -0.64 -9.03
CA GLU A 31 -16.16 0.47 -8.89
C GLU A 31 -15.47 1.83 -8.68
N VAL A 32 -14.15 1.84 -8.47
CA VAL A 32 -13.41 3.03 -8.05
C VAL A 32 -12.28 3.34 -9.03
N GLU A 33 -12.43 4.44 -9.76
CA GLU A 33 -11.42 4.91 -10.72
C GLU A 33 -10.34 5.81 -10.08
N LYS A 34 -10.67 6.45 -8.96
CA LYS A 34 -9.83 7.44 -8.27
C LYS A 34 -9.96 7.32 -6.76
N THR A 35 -8.91 7.65 -6.02
CA THR A 35 -8.86 7.49 -4.55
C THR A 35 -8.93 8.81 -3.78
N GLY A 36 -8.86 9.95 -4.49
CA GLY A 36 -8.88 11.29 -3.90
C GLY A 36 -10.07 11.51 -2.96
N ARG A 37 -9.77 11.95 -1.73
CA ARG A 37 -10.77 12.23 -0.68
C ARG A 37 -10.29 13.41 0.18
N SER A 38 -11.23 14.13 0.78
CA SER A 38 -10.94 15.23 1.71
C SER A 38 -10.44 14.79 3.08
N LYS A 39 -10.27 13.48 3.29
CA LYS A 39 -9.74 12.91 4.53
C LYS A 39 -8.80 11.78 4.19
N ILE A 40 -7.63 11.75 4.83
CA ILE A 40 -6.64 10.67 4.68
C ILE A 40 -6.41 9.99 6.03
N ALA A 41 -6.47 8.66 6.03
CA ALA A 41 -6.02 7.81 7.12
C ALA A 41 -4.73 7.12 6.68
N ALA A 42 -3.59 7.59 7.21
CA ALA A 42 -2.27 7.07 6.90
C ALA A 42 -1.74 6.18 8.03
N PHE A 43 -1.24 5.00 7.70
CA PHE A 43 -0.75 4.00 8.67
C PHE A 43 0.69 3.59 8.38
N ASP A 44 1.45 3.25 9.41
CA ASP A 44 2.64 2.40 9.23
C ASP A 44 2.21 0.96 8.90
N LEU A 45 3.10 0.15 8.34
CA LEU A 45 2.83 -1.24 8.00
C LEU A 45 3.25 -2.20 9.10
N ASP A 46 4.55 -2.37 9.28
CA ASP A 46 5.15 -3.35 10.18
C ASP A 46 4.92 -2.93 11.64
N ASP A 47 4.49 -3.88 12.48
CA ASP A 47 4.10 -3.69 13.88
C ASP A 47 2.97 -2.66 14.11
N THR A 48 2.22 -2.32 13.05
CA THR A 48 1.00 -1.49 13.12
C THR A 48 -0.19 -2.20 12.50
N LEU A 49 -0.15 -2.46 11.19
CA LEU A 49 -1.21 -3.21 10.51
C LEU A 49 -0.94 -4.71 10.56
N ILE A 50 0.33 -5.09 10.44
CA ILE A 50 0.76 -6.48 10.39
C ILE A 50 1.86 -6.74 11.41
N THR A 51 2.07 -8.00 11.75
CA THR A 51 3.24 -8.48 12.49
C THR A 51 3.68 -9.82 11.93
N ILE A 52 4.84 -10.31 12.37
CA ILE A 52 5.40 -11.58 11.93
C ILE A 52 4.53 -12.75 12.38
N ASN A 53 4.44 -13.79 11.53
CA ASN A 53 3.73 -15.02 11.88
C ASN A 53 4.67 -15.99 12.62
N GLY A 54 5.07 -15.59 13.83
CA GLY A 54 6.01 -16.33 14.66
C GLY A 54 6.59 -15.49 15.79
N SER A 55 7.69 -15.95 16.38
CA SER A 55 8.43 -15.26 17.46
C SER A 55 9.77 -14.68 17.00
N HIS A 56 10.12 -14.83 15.73
CA HIS A 56 11.40 -14.37 15.18
C HIS A 56 11.32 -12.90 14.73
N LYS A 57 12.48 -12.26 14.60
CA LYS A 57 12.58 -10.80 14.39
C LYS A 57 12.37 -10.34 12.94
N TYR A 58 12.63 -11.19 11.95
CA TYR A 58 12.58 -10.81 10.54
C TYR A 58 11.78 -11.81 9.70
N PRO A 59 10.90 -11.35 8.80
CA PRO A 59 10.09 -12.25 7.98
C PRO A 59 10.98 -13.16 7.12
N LYS A 60 10.60 -14.44 7.03
CA LYS A 60 11.31 -15.48 6.27
C LYS A 60 10.94 -15.44 4.78
N ASP A 61 9.68 -15.15 4.50
CA ASP A 61 9.11 -15.11 3.15
C ASP A 61 7.89 -14.16 3.07
N GLU A 62 7.24 -14.11 1.93
CA GLU A 62 6.07 -13.29 1.64
C GLU A 62 4.81 -13.65 2.44
N ASN A 63 4.74 -14.87 2.99
CA ASN A 63 3.60 -15.39 3.76
C ASN A 63 3.82 -15.27 5.27
N ASP A 64 5.02 -14.92 5.70
CA ASP A 64 5.40 -14.80 7.10
C ASP A 64 4.95 -13.48 7.72
N TRP A 65 3.64 -13.27 7.71
CA TRP A 65 2.97 -12.15 8.34
C TRP A 65 1.54 -12.55 8.73
N LYS A 66 0.97 -11.80 9.65
CA LYS A 66 -0.45 -11.84 10.00
C LYS A 66 -0.91 -10.43 10.32
N TRP A 67 -2.21 -10.19 10.24
CA TRP A 67 -2.79 -8.97 10.80
C TRP A 67 -2.38 -8.83 12.27
N TRP A 68 -1.95 -7.63 12.65
CA TRP A 68 -1.52 -7.33 14.02
C TRP A 68 -2.61 -7.71 15.03
N SER A 69 -3.87 -7.44 14.67
CA SER A 69 -5.05 -7.94 15.37
C SER A 69 -6.12 -8.37 14.35
N LYS A 70 -6.94 -9.35 14.72
CA LYS A 70 -8.07 -9.82 13.89
C LYS A 70 -9.05 -8.70 13.52
N ILE A 71 -9.07 -7.60 14.27
CA ILE A 71 -9.96 -6.45 14.02
C ILE A 71 -9.42 -5.49 12.95
N VAL A 72 -8.13 -5.53 12.61
CA VAL A 72 -7.48 -4.56 11.72
C VAL A 72 -8.18 -4.45 10.36
N PRO A 73 -8.47 -5.56 9.64
CA PRO A 73 -9.15 -5.47 8.34
C PRO A 73 -10.54 -4.82 8.44
N LYS A 74 -11.28 -5.14 9.50
CA LYS A 74 -12.61 -4.56 9.74
C LYS A 74 -12.52 -3.06 9.98
N LYS A 75 -11.52 -2.61 10.74
CA LYS A 75 -11.33 -1.18 11.04
C LYS A 75 -10.87 -0.37 9.84
N ILE A 76 -9.98 -0.93 9.02
CA ILE A 76 -9.57 -0.30 7.76
C ILE A 76 -10.78 -0.11 6.82
N LYS A 77 -11.61 -1.15 6.67
CA LYS A 77 -12.86 -1.08 5.88
C LYS A 77 -13.81 -0.01 6.41
N GLN A 78 -14.03 0.01 7.72
CA GLN A 78 -14.88 1.01 8.38
C GLN A 78 -14.38 2.45 8.12
N ILE A 79 -13.07 2.69 8.26
CA ILE A 79 -12.47 4.02 8.00
C ILE A 79 -12.66 4.43 6.54
N TYR A 80 -12.53 3.48 5.60
CA TYR A 80 -12.84 3.72 4.20
C TYR A 80 -14.34 4.06 4.00
N GLU A 81 -15.26 3.36 4.64
CA GLU A 81 -16.71 3.66 4.59
C GLU A 81 -17.03 5.05 5.19
N GLU A 82 -16.25 5.51 6.17
CA GLU A 82 -16.36 6.86 6.78
C GLU A 82 -15.80 7.99 5.89
N GLY A 83 -15.41 7.68 4.66
CA GLY A 83 -14.97 8.67 3.67
C GLY A 83 -13.48 9.01 3.73
N TYR A 84 -12.65 8.20 4.38
CA TYR A 84 -11.20 8.38 4.35
C TYR A 84 -10.57 7.66 3.16
N LYS A 85 -9.54 8.27 2.56
CA LYS A 85 -8.57 7.57 1.71
C LYS A 85 -7.62 6.80 2.62
N VAL A 86 -7.41 5.53 2.34
CA VAL A 86 -6.51 4.67 3.11
C VAL A 86 -5.13 4.69 2.48
N VAL A 87 -4.12 5.09 3.26
CA VAL A 87 -2.72 5.13 2.84
C VAL A 87 -1.86 4.33 3.81
N ILE A 88 -0.89 3.60 3.28
CA ILE A 88 0.13 2.88 4.04
C ILE A 88 1.48 3.49 3.70
N ILE A 89 2.28 3.85 4.70
CA ILE A 89 3.63 4.41 4.51
C ILE A 89 4.64 3.53 5.21
N SER A 90 5.58 2.92 4.48
CA SER A 90 6.55 1.95 5.02
C SER A 90 8.00 2.33 4.69
N ASN A 91 8.92 2.01 5.59
CA ASN A 91 10.36 2.25 5.45
C ASN A 91 11.09 0.94 5.10
N GLN A 92 11.31 0.64 3.82
CA GLN A 92 11.94 -0.61 3.37
C GLN A 92 13.35 -0.39 2.82
N GLY A 93 14.28 -0.01 3.70
CA GLY A 93 15.68 0.25 3.32
C GLY A 93 16.38 -0.97 2.72
N SER A 94 15.83 -2.17 2.87
CA SER A 94 16.38 -3.39 2.25
C SER A 94 16.10 -3.51 0.75
N PHE A 95 15.27 -2.63 0.19
CA PHE A 95 14.91 -2.59 -1.24
C PHE A 95 15.85 -1.71 -2.07
N GLU A 96 16.80 -1.04 -1.43
CA GLU A 96 17.85 -0.30 -2.10
C GLU A 96 18.56 -1.19 -3.14
N SER A 97 18.55 -0.77 -4.41
CA SER A 97 18.97 -1.59 -5.57
C SER A 97 20.43 -2.05 -5.51
N SER A 98 21.28 -1.37 -4.74
CA SER A 98 22.66 -1.78 -4.49
C SER A 98 22.79 -3.10 -3.69
N LYS A 99 21.70 -3.59 -3.10
CA LYS A 99 21.70 -4.80 -2.26
C LYS A 99 21.36 -6.04 -3.09
N LYS A 100 22.19 -7.08 -2.96
CA LYS A 100 22.04 -8.37 -3.66
C LYS A 100 20.64 -9.00 -3.50
N THR A 101 19.98 -8.80 -2.36
CA THR A 101 18.65 -9.38 -2.09
C THR A 101 17.49 -8.45 -2.43
N SER A 102 17.75 -7.27 -3.02
CA SER A 102 16.74 -6.23 -3.22
C SER A 102 15.56 -6.73 -4.05
N GLU A 103 15.83 -7.29 -5.23
CA GLU A 103 14.80 -7.75 -6.16
C GLU A 103 13.85 -8.77 -5.52
N LYS A 104 14.41 -9.81 -4.87
CA LYS A 104 13.62 -10.81 -4.15
C LYS A 104 12.75 -10.16 -3.09
N LYS A 105 13.33 -9.30 -2.24
CA LYS A 105 12.60 -8.66 -1.13
C LYS A 105 11.48 -7.73 -1.62
N ARG A 106 11.71 -7.03 -2.74
CA ARG A 106 10.69 -6.20 -3.40
C ARG A 106 9.54 -7.07 -3.91
N LYS A 107 9.85 -8.17 -4.58
CA LYS A 107 8.85 -9.13 -5.07
C LYS A 107 8.04 -9.74 -3.94
N ASP A 108 8.69 -10.21 -2.88
CA ASP A 108 8.02 -10.79 -1.71
C ASP A 108 7.08 -9.76 -1.05
N PHE A 109 7.52 -8.49 -0.96
CA PHE A 109 6.71 -7.40 -0.44
C PHE A 109 5.50 -7.10 -1.34
N MET A 110 5.69 -7.03 -2.66
CA MET A 110 4.59 -6.80 -3.60
C MET A 110 3.53 -7.92 -3.51
N ASN A 111 3.97 -9.18 -3.37
CA ASN A 111 3.08 -10.31 -3.13
C ASN A 111 2.32 -10.17 -1.81
N LYS A 112 3.01 -9.81 -0.72
CA LYS A 112 2.37 -9.52 0.58
C LYS A 112 1.27 -8.47 0.46
N ILE A 113 1.54 -7.35 -0.23
CA ILE A 113 0.55 -6.29 -0.43
C ILE A 113 -0.62 -6.77 -1.31
N ASN A 114 -0.38 -7.61 -2.33
CA ASN A 114 -1.46 -8.24 -3.11
C ASN A 114 -2.35 -9.15 -2.23
N HIS A 115 -1.77 -9.91 -1.30
CA HIS A 115 -2.56 -10.70 -0.34
C HIS A 115 -3.40 -9.82 0.58
N MET A 116 -2.85 -8.70 1.06
CA MET A 116 -3.59 -7.71 1.83
C MET A 116 -4.73 -7.10 1.02
N ALA A 117 -4.48 -6.75 -0.24
CA ALA A 117 -5.50 -6.22 -1.14
C ALA A 117 -6.69 -7.16 -1.31
N ASN A 118 -6.42 -8.44 -1.56
CA ASN A 118 -7.48 -9.46 -1.65
C ASN A 118 -8.30 -9.60 -0.36
N ASN A 119 -7.67 -9.43 0.81
CA ASN A 119 -8.37 -9.53 2.09
C ASN A 119 -9.18 -8.26 2.44
N LEU A 120 -8.65 -7.08 2.09
CA LEU A 120 -9.25 -5.79 2.35
C LEU A 120 -10.36 -5.45 1.34
N ASN A 121 -10.21 -5.79 0.06
CA ASN A 121 -11.18 -5.50 -1.01
C ASN A 121 -11.74 -4.06 -0.96
N ILE A 122 -10.86 -3.09 -0.72
CA ILE A 122 -11.14 -1.65 -0.75
C ILE A 122 -9.97 -0.95 -1.44
N PRO A 123 -10.17 0.24 -2.03
CA PRO A 123 -9.07 1.04 -2.55
C PRO A 123 -8.11 1.48 -1.43
N PHE A 124 -6.81 1.35 -1.68
CA PHE A 124 -5.76 1.92 -0.84
C PHE A 124 -4.49 2.14 -1.65
N GLU A 125 -3.59 2.94 -1.09
CA GLU A 125 -2.26 3.15 -1.63
C GLU A 125 -1.18 2.81 -0.60
N VAL A 126 -0.05 2.29 -1.09
CA VAL A 126 1.14 2.06 -0.27
C VAL A 126 2.31 2.84 -0.84
N TYR A 127 3.01 3.57 0.01
CA TYR A 127 4.19 4.36 -0.31
C TYR A 127 5.37 3.80 0.48
N VAL A 128 6.40 3.38 -0.24
CA VAL A 128 7.52 2.65 0.36
C VAL A 128 8.82 3.39 0.13
N ALA A 129 9.39 3.96 1.18
CA ALA A 129 10.73 4.56 1.13
C ALA A 129 11.80 3.46 1.03
N THR A 130 12.52 3.41 -0.08
CA THR A 130 13.54 2.39 -0.36
C THR A 130 14.97 2.83 0.00
N ALA A 131 15.21 4.14 0.15
CA ALA A 131 16.50 4.72 0.48
C ALA A 131 16.49 5.51 1.82
N ARG A 132 17.63 6.08 2.19
CA ARG A 132 17.79 6.98 3.35
C ARG A 132 17.90 8.42 2.86
N ASP A 133 16.76 9.05 2.62
CA ASP A 133 16.66 10.41 2.11
C ASP A 133 15.38 11.11 2.65
N LYS A 134 14.96 12.20 1.99
CA LYS A 134 13.77 12.99 2.35
C LYS A 134 12.46 12.20 2.39
N TYR A 135 12.38 11.01 1.77
CA TYR A 135 11.17 10.19 1.73
C TYR A 135 11.09 9.21 2.92
N ARG A 136 12.21 8.92 3.59
CA ARG A 136 12.25 7.97 4.70
C ARG A 136 11.70 8.59 5.99
N LYS A 137 10.68 7.99 6.59
CA LYS A 137 10.17 8.40 7.92
C LYS A 137 11.34 8.45 8.93
N PRO A 138 11.44 9.49 9.77
CA PRO A 138 10.40 10.46 10.11
C PRO A 138 10.30 11.70 9.18
N MET A 139 11.02 11.72 8.05
CA MET A 139 10.91 12.82 7.09
C MET A 139 9.52 12.87 6.43
N ILE A 140 9.08 14.05 6.04
CA ILE A 140 7.73 14.31 5.51
C ILE A 140 7.63 14.21 3.98
N GLY A 141 8.69 13.80 3.27
CA GLY A 141 8.71 13.83 1.81
C GLY A 141 7.61 12.99 1.15
N ILE A 142 7.28 11.81 1.70
CA ILE A 142 6.15 11.00 1.21
C ILE A 142 4.82 11.73 1.46
N TRP A 143 4.66 12.37 2.62
CA TRP A 143 3.44 13.11 2.93
C TRP A 143 3.23 14.26 1.94
N ASN A 144 4.25 15.09 1.71
CA ASN A 144 4.18 16.18 0.74
C ASN A 144 3.80 15.66 -0.66
N TYR A 145 4.40 14.56 -1.10
CA TYR A 145 4.02 13.93 -2.38
C TYR A 145 2.56 13.51 -2.43
N ILE A 146 2.02 12.92 -1.35
CA ILE A 146 0.61 12.53 -1.27
C ILE A 146 -0.31 13.75 -1.44
N ILE A 147 0.00 14.87 -0.79
CA ILE A 147 -0.78 16.11 -0.90
C ILE A 147 -0.72 16.68 -2.32
N GLU A 148 0.47 16.79 -2.89
CA GLU A 148 0.71 17.48 -4.17
C GLU A 148 0.27 16.66 -5.39
N HIS A 149 0.45 15.34 -5.33
CA HIS A 149 0.32 14.46 -6.49
C HIS A 149 -0.55 13.24 -6.22
N GLY A 150 -0.65 12.81 -4.96
CA GLY A 150 -1.32 11.57 -4.59
C GLY A 150 -2.82 11.70 -4.35
N ASN A 151 -3.45 12.88 -4.32
CA ASN A 151 -4.86 13.02 -3.91
C ASN A 151 -5.84 13.42 -5.02
N ASP A 152 -5.51 13.17 -6.29
CA ASP A 152 -6.38 13.47 -7.46
C ASP A 152 -6.84 14.95 -7.54
N GLY A 153 -6.09 15.88 -6.96
CA GLY A 153 -6.44 17.31 -6.90
C GLY A 153 -7.56 17.63 -5.89
N VAL A 154 -7.90 16.71 -5.00
CA VAL A 154 -8.86 16.95 -3.90
C VAL A 154 -8.11 17.57 -2.71
N ASP A 155 -8.62 18.69 -2.21
CA ASP A 155 -8.10 19.33 -1.00
C ASP A 155 -8.44 18.49 0.25
N ILE A 156 -7.52 18.48 1.23
CA ILE A 156 -7.64 17.77 2.51
C ILE A 156 -7.97 18.74 3.63
#